data_AF-A0A958DKF6-F1
#
_entry.id   AF-A0A958DKF6-F1
#
_cell.length_a   1.000
_cell.length_b   1.000
_cell.length_c   1.000
_cell.angle_alpha   90.00
_cell.angle_beta   90.00
_cell.angle_gamma   90.00
#
_symmetry.space_group_name_H-M   'P 1'
#
loop_
_entity.id
_entity.type
_entity.pdbx_description
1 polymer ?
#
loop_
_entity_poly.entity_id
_entity_poly.type
_entity_poly.pdbx_seq_one_letter_code
_entity_poly.pdbx_strand_id
1 'polypeptide(L)'
;SGAVAAPAHPQQQTLLVDARGFEPEGIDPKLALAAFLRQAYESGWRRFILYRVNGQRLISTAVMGRSDTDDVEIDVYGTPGEYFGAFMQGGTIRCHGNAQNFTAMGMHHGNLYIYGNAGKVCGYASKGGSVFILGDIVDRGWTNSVNDPRCQDLKVHILGSASKYCGESLMGGDFFFGGLYFDKQGQLRTQARPYRGTKLLGGASRGNMLFFDPYHRLDPHQYTHGKLTEMTADDWPKWQTMVEATLMLAGVVIDEENGIRSFIADGKTFPLTPEHFRLIVPSGGLKGYESH
;
A
#
# COMPACT_ATOMS: atom_id res chain seq x y z
N SER A 1 31.89 4.31 -12.10
CA SER A 1 31.29 5.65 -12.18
C SER A 1 31.35 6.16 -13.62
N GLY A 2 30.31 5.88 -14.41
CA GLY A 2 30.07 6.60 -15.66
C GLY A 2 28.85 7.49 -15.45
N ALA A 3 28.91 8.74 -15.88
CA ALA A 3 27.72 9.59 -15.90
C ALA A 3 26.68 8.94 -16.83
N VAL A 4 25.42 8.85 -16.40
CA VAL A 4 24.33 8.35 -17.24
C VAL A 4 24.03 9.42 -18.28
N ALA A 5 24.05 9.06 -19.56
CA ALA A 5 23.65 9.98 -20.61
C ALA A 5 22.17 10.35 -20.46
N ALA A 6 21.81 11.59 -20.82
CA ALA A 6 20.42 12.03 -20.87
C ALA A 6 19.63 11.19 -21.90
N PRO A 7 18.32 10.93 -21.68
CA PRO A 7 17.49 10.30 -22.69
C PRO A 7 17.27 11.27 -23.87
N ALA A 8 17.29 10.73 -25.09
CA ALA A 8 16.90 11.47 -26.30
C ALA A 8 15.40 11.79 -26.32
N HIS A 9 14.58 10.87 -25.80
CA HIS A 9 13.13 10.98 -25.69
C HIS A 9 12.66 10.54 -24.28
N PRO A 10 12.67 11.46 -23.29
CA PRO A 10 12.39 11.16 -21.89
C PRO A 10 11.11 10.34 -21.62
N GLN A 11 10.05 10.59 -22.38
CA GLN A 11 8.74 9.91 -22.20
C GLN A 11 8.67 8.54 -22.90
N GLN A 12 9.60 8.22 -23.79
CA GLN A 12 9.57 6.98 -24.58
C GLN A 12 10.68 6.01 -24.19
N GLN A 13 11.72 6.49 -23.50
CA GLN A 13 12.86 5.68 -23.08
C GLN A 13 12.76 5.31 -21.61
N THR A 14 13.23 4.10 -21.30
CA THR A 14 13.29 3.57 -19.93
C THR A 14 14.73 3.24 -19.59
N LEU A 15 15.20 3.73 -18.44
CA LEU A 15 16.53 3.42 -17.94
C LEU A 15 16.50 2.07 -17.21
N LEU A 16 17.20 1.08 -17.77
CA LEU A 16 17.39 -0.22 -17.14
C LEU A 16 18.65 -0.20 -16.27
N VAL A 17 18.50 -0.50 -14.97
CA VAL A 17 19.58 -0.43 -13.97
C VAL A 17 19.77 -1.78 -13.28
N ASP A 18 20.97 -2.37 -13.42
CA ASP A 18 21.37 -3.52 -12.61
C ASP A 18 21.75 -3.02 -11.21
N ALA A 19 21.01 -3.43 -10.20
CA ALA A 19 21.27 -2.99 -8.83
C ALA A 19 22.50 -3.67 -8.21
N ARG A 20 23.09 -4.70 -8.86
CA ARG A 20 24.34 -5.31 -8.41
C ARG A 20 25.48 -4.30 -8.49
N GLY A 21 26.27 -4.22 -7.42
CA GLY A 21 27.37 -3.26 -7.28
C GLY A 21 26.99 -1.98 -6.54
N PHE A 22 25.70 -1.76 -6.26
CA PHE A 22 25.26 -0.77 -5.29
C PHE A 22 25.13 -1.39 -3.89
N GLU A 23 25.65 -0.70 -2.88
CA GLU A 23 25.63 -1.15 -1.50
C GLU A 23 24.23 -1.00 -0.87
N PRO A 24 23.71 -2.02 -0.16
CA PRO A 24 22.41 -1.95 0.50
C PRO A 24 22.26 -0.79 1.50
N GLU A 25 23.31 -0.55 2.29
CA GLU A 25 23.36 0.47 3.34
C GLU A 25 24.14 1.74 2.92
N GLY A 26 24.53 1.83 1.64
CA GLY A 26 25.57 2.75 1.17
C GLY A 26 25.40 4.18 1.68
N ILE A 27 26.21 4.57 2.66
CA ILE A 27 26.34 5.95 3.14
C ILE A 27 27.16 6.79 2.15
N ASP A 28 27.95 6.12 1.28
CA ASP A 28 28.64 6.77 0.17
C ASP A 28 27.65 6.95 -1.00
N PRO A 29 27.32 8.20 -1.39
CA PRO A 29 26.43 8.47 -2.52
C PRO A 29 26.93 7.89 -3.86
N LYS A 30 28.22 7.55 -3.98
CA LYS A 30 28.77 6.92 -5.20
C LYS A 30 28.40 5.44 -5.32
N LEU A 31 28.08 4.80 -4.20
CA LEU A 31 27.76 3.38 -4.10
C LEU A 31 26.28 3.13 -3.77
N ALA A 32 25.51 4.18 -3.47
CA ALA A 32 24.08 4.10 -3.21
C ALA A 32 23.26 4.14 -4.51
N LEU A 33 22.38 3.14 -4.70
CA LEU A 33 21.45 3.11 -5.83
C LEU A 33 20.54 4.34 -5.87
N ALA A 34 20.00 4.77 -4.72
CA ALA A 34 19.14 5.94 -4.65
C ALA A 34 19.82 7.22 -5.17
N ALA A 35 21.11 7.41 -4.86
CA ALA A 35 21.88 8.55 -5.33
C ALA A 35 22.16 8.49 -6.84
N PHE A 36 22.39 7.30 -7.39
CA PHE A 36 22.48 7.10 -8.83
C PHE A 36 21.16 7.42 -9.54
N LEU A 37 20.03 6.95 -9.01
CA LEU A 37 18.70 7.24 -9.57
C LEU A 37 18.39 8.73 -9.58
N ARG A 38 18.79 9.44 -8.52
CA ARG A 38 18.69 10.90 -8.48
C ARG A 38 19.47 11.55 -9.62
N GLN A 39 20.72 11.17 -9.85
CA GLN A 39 21.53 11.73 -10.95
C GLN A 39 20.89 11.47 -12.31
N ALA A 40 20.35 10.27 -12.52
CA ALA A 40 19.65 9.92 -13.74
C ALA A 40 18.36 10.77 -13.92
N TYR A 41 17.57 10.94 -12.86
CA TYR A 41 16.39 11.81 -12.89
C TYR A 41 16.73 13.27 -13.21
N GLU A 42 17.78 13.81 -12.57
CA GLU A 42 18.29 15.16 -12.84
C GLU A 42 18.83 15.31 -14.27
N SER A 43 19.22 14.20 -14.91
CA SER A 43 19.62 14.15 -16.33
C SER A 43 18.44 13.99 -17.29
N GLY A 44 17.20 13.99 -16.81
CA GLY A 44 15.98 13.95 -17.62
C GLY A 44 15.28 12.58 -17.70
N TRP A 45 15.79 11.54 -17.04
CA TRP A 45 15.10 10.26 -17.00
C TRP A 45 13.81 10.33 -16.17
N ARG A 46 12.76 9.66 -16.64
CA ARG A 46 11.45 9.58 -15.96
C ARG A 46 10.96 8.16 -15.73
N ARG A 47 11.41 7.21 -16.54
CA ARG A 47 11.03 5.79 -16.44
C ARG A 47 12.25 4.94 -16.10
N PHE A 48 12.09 4.08 -15.11
CA PHE A 48 13.17 3.25 -14.59
C PHE A 48 12.73 1.81 -14.42
N ILE A 49 13.58 0.86 -14.81
CA ILE A 49 13.46 -0.55 -14.42
C ILE A 49 14.71 -0.90 -13.62
N LEU A 50 14.51 -1.28 -12.36
CA LEU A 50 15.57 -1.73 -11.46
C LEU A 50 15.45 -3.24 -11.34
N TYR A 51 16.54 -3.96 -11.57
CA TYR A 51 16.52 -5.42 -11.48
C TYR A 51 17.68 -5.97 -10.66
N ARG A 52 17.47 -7.14 -10.06
CA ARG A 52 18.35 -7.75 -9.05
C ARG A 52 18.56 -6.86 -7.83
N VAL A 53 17.50 -6.13 -7.44
CA VAL A 53 17.50 -5.36 -6.20
C VAL A 53 17.54 -6.33 -5.02
N ASN A 54 18.44 -6.08 -4.07
CA ASN A 54 18.67 -6.91 -2.91
C ASN A 54 19.08 -6.06 -1.70
N GLY A 55 18.11 -5.37 -1.12
CA GLY A 55 18.29 -4.61 0.12
C GLY A 55 18.72 -3.16 -0.04
N GLN A 56 18.92 -2.64 -1.25
CA GLN A 56 19.19 -1.21 -1.46
C GLN A 56 18.04 -0.36 -0.91
N ARG A 57 18.38 0.53 0.02
CA ARG A 57 17.43 1.39 0.76
C ARG A 57 17.08 2.65 -0.02
N LEU A 58 16.00 3.33 0.40
CA LEU A 58 15.60 4.65 -0.09
C LEU A 58 15.33 4.70 -1.61
N ILE A 59 15.03 3.54 -2.22
CA ILE A 59 14.56 3.49 -3.60
C ILE A 59 13.24 4.26 -3.67
N SER A 60 13.12 5.14 -4.67
CA SER A 60 12.12 6.21 -4.84
C SER A 60 12.48 7.52 -4.14
N THR A 61 12.86 7.53 -2.87
CA THR A 61 12.94 8.74 -2.05
C THR A 61 13.81 9.83 -2.66
N ALA A 62 14.97 9.47 -3.20
CA ALA A 62 15.90 10.44 -3.78
C ALA A 62 15.40 11.09 -5.08
N VAL A 63 14.47 10.45 -5.78
CA VAL A 63 13.84 10.94 -7.01
C VAL A 63 12.51 11.62 -6.69
N MET A 64 11.62 10.91 -5.99
CA MET A 64 10.20 11.23 -5.81
C MET A 64 9.90 12.02 -4.54
N GLY A 65 10.91 12.34 -3.71
CA GLY A 65 10.73 13.04 -2.43
C GLY A 65 11.08 14.53 -2.42
N ARG A 66 11.33 15.15 -3.58
CA ARG A 66 11.85 16.54 -3.67
C ARG A 66 10.89 17.55 -4.28
N SER A 67 10.06 17.12 -5.22
CA SER A 67 9.13 17.94 -5.99
C SER A 67 7.95 17.09 -6.42
N ASP A 68 6.99 17.71 -7.09
CA ASP A 68 6.00 16.94 -7.84
C ASP A 68 6.71 16.02 -8.85
N THR A 69 6.37 14.74 -8.83
CA THR A 69 6.97 13.67 -9.65
C THR A 69 5.91 12.79 -10.31
N ASP A 70 4.74 13.36 -10.59
CA ASP A 70 3.63 12.67 -11.27
C ASP A 70 3.98 12.07 -12.64
N ASP A 71 5.05 12.53 -13.28
CA ASP A 71 5.56 12.00 -14.54
C ASP A 71 6.60 10.86 -14.39
N VAL A 72 6.90 10.44 -13.15
CA VAL A 72 7.92 9.42 -12.86
C VAL A 72 7.29 8.03 -12.66
N GLU A 73 7.91 7.02 -13.30
CA GLU A 73 7.58 5.61 -13.11
C GLU A 73 8.82 4.77 -12.77
N ILE A 74 8.72 3.94 -11.74
CA ILE A 74 9.80 3.03 -11.32
C ILE A 74 9.25 1.61 -11.13
N ASP A 75 9.82 0.64 -11.83
CA ASP A 75 9.55 -0.79 -11.66
C ASP A 75 10.74 -1.49 -11.00
N VAL A 76 10.49 -2.22 -9.92
CA VAL A 76 11.52 -2.84 -9.08
C VAL A 76 11.36 -4.35 -9.05
N TYR A 77 12.35 -5.05 -9.58
CA TYR A 77 12.46 -6.50 -9.58
C TYR A 77 13.53 -6.96 -8.58
N GLY A 78 13.08 -7.61 -7.52
CA GLY A 78 13.89 -8.02 -6.38
C GLY A 78 13.25 -7.60 -5.06
N THR A 79 14.05 -7.47 -4.00
CA THR A 79 13.58 -7.03 -2.68
C THR A 79 14.24 -5.70 -2.34
N PRO A 80 13.51 -4.56 -2.44
CA PRO A 80 14.03 -3.28 -1.97
C PRO A 80 14.28 -3.32 -0.46
N GLY A 81 15.26 -2.54 -0.03
CA GLY A 81 15.54 -2.34 1.39
C GLY A 81 14.49 -1.45 2.07
N GLU A 82 14.77 -1.08 3.31
CA GLU A 82 13.93 -0.17 4.08
C GLU A 82 13.70 1.18 3.38
N TYR A 83 12.58 1.82 3.72
CA TYR A 83 12.15 3.13 3.18
C TYR A 83 11.80 3.13 1.70
N PHE A 84 11.43 1.97 1.14
CA PHE A 84 10.88 1.90 -0.22
C PHE A 84 9.61 2.75 -0.35
N GLY A 85 9.52 3.63 -1.34
CA GLY A 85 8.32 4.47 -1.50
C GLY A 85 8.20 5.58 -0.45
N ALA A 86 9.22 5.82 0.38
CA ALA A 86 9.15 6.84 1.41
C ALA A 86 9.21 8.25 0.80
N PHE A 87 8.40 9.15 1.36
CA PHE A 87 8.28 10.58 1.04
C PHE A 87 7.84 10.88 -0.40
N MET A 88 7.22 9.93 -1.10
CA MET A 88 6.71 10.18 -2.46
C MET A 88 5.79 11.40 -2.51
N GLN A 89 6.06 12.27 -3.48
CA GLN A 89 5.31 13.47 -3.84
C GLN A 89 4.74 13.30 -5.26
N GLY A 90 4.04 12.19 -5.51
CA GLY A 90 3.48 11.87 -6.83
C GLY A 90 4.15 10.70 -7.53
N GLY A 91 3.69 10.41 -8.74
CA GLY A 91 4.24 9.38 -9.62
C GLY A 91 3.80 7.95 -9.27
N THR A 92 4.42 6.97 -9.92
CA THR A 92 4.11 5.55 -9.71
C THR A 92 5.34 4.70 -9.45
N ILE A 93 5.29 3.84 -8.43
CA ILE A 93 6.33 2.85 -8.18
C ILE A 93 5.77 1.47 -7.87
N ARG A 94 6.38 0.43 -8.45
CA ARG A 94 5.93 -0.96 -8.36
C ARG A 94 7.06 -1.86 -7.87
N CYS A 95 6.82 -2.60 -6.79
CA CYS A 95 7.69 -3.66 -6.29
C CYS A 95 7.11 -5.01 -6.69
N HIS A 96 7.78 -5.69 -7.62
CA HIS A 96 7.44 -7.03 -8.10
C HIS A 96 7.91 -8.12 -7.13
N GLY A 97 7.59 -7.95 -5.85
CA GLY A 97 8.08 -8.78 -4.75
C GLY A 97 7.71 -8.21 -3.38
N ASN A 98 8.43 -8.64 -2.34
CA ASN A 98 8.25 -8.15 -0.98
C ASN A 98 9.02 -6.84 -0.75
N ALA A 99 8.44 -5.93 0.02
CA ALA A 99 9.10 -4.73 0.52
C ALA A 99 9.38 -4.82 2.03
N GLN A 100 10.45 -4.17 2.48
CA GLN A 100 10.88 -4.20 3.88
C GLN A 100 10.16 -3.14 4.75
N ASN A 101 10.75 -2.83 5.91
CA ASN A 101 10.21 -1.90 6.89
C ASN A 101 10.15 -0.46 6.34
N PHE A 102 9.29 0.35 6.93
CA PHE A 102 9.14 1.78 6.62
C PHE A 102 8.74 2.05 5.15
N THR A 103 8.21 1.04 4.46
CA THR A 103 7.64 1.22 3.12
C THR A 103 6.55 2.29 3.17
N ALA A 104 6.48 3.18 2.18
CA ALA A 104 5.50 4.28 2.10
C ALA A 104 5.57 5.32 3.25
N MET A 105 6.67 5.37 4.02
CA MET A 105 6.78 6.32 5.13
C MET A 105 6.65 7.77 4.62
N GLY A 106 5.75 8.56 5.21
CA GLY A 106 5.59 9.98 4.89
C GLY A 106 5.17 10.24 3.44
N MET A 107 4.55 9.28 2.75
CA MET A 107 4.03 9.46 1.40
C MET A 107 2.94 10.55 1.37
N HIS A 108 3.02 11.48 0.42
CA HIS A 108 2.07 12.59 0.26
C HIS A 108 0.99 12.31 -0.79
N HIS A 109 1.38 11.89 -1.99
CA HIS A 109 0.46 11.45 -3.05
C HIS A 109 1.19 10.54 -4.05
N GLY A 110 0.45 10.00 -5.03
CA GLY A 110 0.96 9.06 -6.03
C GLY A 110 0.46 7.62 -5.81
N ASN A 111 1.04 6.68 -6.55
CA ASN A 111 0.62 5.27 -6.57
C ASN A 111 1.79 4.34 -6.22
N LEU A 112 1.61 3.52 -5.19
CA LEU A 112 2.59 2.54 -4.73
C LEU A 112 2.00 1.14 -4.79
N TYR A 113 2.67 0.23 -5.50
CA TYR A 113 2.23 -1.16 -5.66
C TYR A 113 3.26 -2.13 -5.10
N ILE A 114 2.84 -3.01 -4.19
CA ILE A 114 3.64 -4.11 -3.65
C ILE A 114 2.95 -5.43 -4.02
N TYR A 115 3.56 -6.20 -4.92
CA TYR A 115 2.99 -7.48 -5.36
C TYR A 115 3.29 -8.66 -4.41
N GLY A 116 3.94 -8.39 -3.28
CA GLY A 116 4.13 -9.32 -2.18
C GLY A 116 3.75 -8.71 -0.83
N ASN A 117 4.51 -9.07 0.20
CA ASN A 117 4.33 -8.60 1.57
C ASN A 117 5.04 -7.26 1.81
N ALA A 118 4.59 -6.54 2.84
CA ALA A 118 5.25 -5.35 3.36
C ALA A 118 5.72 -5.57 4.80
N GLY A 119 6.88 -5.00 5.14
CA GLY A 119 7.49 -5.11 6.45
C GLY A 119 6.78 -4.31 7.56
N LYS A 120 7.51 -4.06 8.64
CA LYS A 120 7.02 -3.32 9.81
C LYS A 120 6.91 -1.83 9.52
N VAL A 121 5.96 -1.17 10.20
CA VAL A 121 5.84 0.30 10.18
C VAL A 121 5.58 0.83 8.75
N CYS A 122 4.93 0.02 7.92
CA CYS A 122 4.50 0.40 6.58
C CYS A 122 3.51 1.57 6.66
N GLY A 123 3.66 2.59 5.83
CA GLY A 123 2.77 3.75 5.77
C GLY A 123 2.94 4.76 6.91
N TYR A 124 3.98 4.67 7.73
CA TYR A 124 4.15 5.57 8.89
C TYR A 124 4.08 7.05 8.49
N ALA A 125 3.24 7.82 9.19
CA ALA A 125 3.07 9.26 8.99
C ALA A 125 2.71 9.69 7.56
N SER A 126 2.13 8.78 6.74
CA SER A 126 1.64 9.12 5.40
C SER A 126 0.55 10.18 5.46
N LYS A 127 0.46 10.98 4.41
CA LYS A 127 -0.51 12.09 4.24
C LYS A 127 -1.60 11.77 3.21
N GLY A 128 -1.28 10.94 2.23
CA GLY A 128 -2.17 10.69 1.10
C GLY A 128 -1.62 9.66 0.12
N GLY A 129 -2.31 9.50 -1.02
CA GLY A 129 -1.92 8.58 -2.09
C GLY A 129 -2.61 7.21 -2.03
N SER A 130 -2.41 6.42 -3.09
CA SER A 130 -2.97 5.08 -3.21
C SER A 130 -1.88 4.02 -3.05
N VAL A 131 -2.05 3.14 -2.07
CA VAL A 131 -1.10 2.05 -1.77
C VAL A 131 -1.80 0.71 -1.94
N PHE A 132 -1.22 -0.16 -2.76
CA PHE A 132 -1.71 -1.51 -3.02
C PHE A 132 -0.70 -2.54 -2.52
N ILE A 133 -1.16 -3.50 -1.72
CA ILE A 133 -0.36 -4.60 -1.18
C ILE A 133 -1.10 -5.91 -1.43
N LEU A 134 -0.52 -6.79 -2.25
CA LEU A 134 -1.13 -8.08 -2.57
C LEU A 134 -0.86 -9.17 -1.53
N GLY A 135 0.09 -8.94 -0.63
CA GLY A 135 0.39 -9.83 0.49
C GLY A 135 -0.09 -9.29 1.83
N ASP A 136 0.64 -9.67 2.86
CA ASP A 136 0.41 -9.25 4.23
C ASP A 136 1.35 -8.12 4.68
N ILE A 137 0.92 -7.38 5.69
CA ILE A 137 1.75 -6.44 6.45
C ILE A 137 2.14 -7.08 7.77
N VAL A 138 3.40 -6.91 8.19
CA VAL A 138 3.90 -7.43 9.46
C VAL A 138 3.25 -6.70 10.63
N ASP A 139 3.80 -5.60 11.17
CA ASP A 139 3.23 -4.90 12.34
C ASP A 139 3.21 -3.39 12.13
N ARG A 140 2.37 -2.68 12.89
CA ARG A 140 2.29 -1.20 12.95
C ARG A 140 2.05 -0.52 11.59
N GLY A 141 1.18 -1.11 10.78
CA GLY A 141 0.75 -0.47 9.54
C GLY A 141 0.07 0.88 9.82
N TRP A 142 0.45 1.92 9.08
CA TRP A 142 -0.14 3.26 9.05
C TRP A 142 -0.18 4.00 10.38
N THR A 143 0.75 3.70 11.29
CA THR A 143 0.91 4.46 12.53
C THR A 143 1.13 5.95 12.26
N ASN A 144 0.43 6.83 12.99
CA ASN A 144 0.49 8.29 12.89
C ASN A 144 0.13 8.87 11.51
N SER A 145 -0.54 8.12 10.64
CA SER A 145 -0.93 8.64 9.32
C SER A 145 -2.11 9.60 9.44
N VAL A 146 -2.15 10.59 8.55
CA VAL A 146 -3.17 11.65 8.51
C VAL A 146 -3.71 11.70 7.09
N ASN A 147 -5.02 11.79 6.88
CA ASN A 147 -5.52 12.18 5.56
C ASN A 147 -5.42 13.70 5.44
N ASP A 148 -4.41 14.20 4.74
CA ASP A 148 -4.24 15.64 4.54
C ASP A 148 -5.14 16.12 3.39
N PRO A 149 -6.14 16.99 3.64
CA PRO A 149 -7.09 17.41 2.62
C PRO A 149 -6.45 18.23 1.49
N ARG A 150 -5.18 18.62 1.63
CA ARG A 150 -4.42 19.37 0.61
C ARG A 150 -3.75 18.45 -0.41
N CYS A 151 -3.75 17.13 -0.20
CA CYS A 151 -3.21 16.16 -1.14
C CYS A 151 -4.26 15.10 -1.52
N GLN A 152 -3.86 14.13 -2.35
CA GLN A 152 -4.69 12.99 -2.73
C GLN A 152 -5.14 12.20 -1.49
N ASP A 153 -6.41 11.79 -1.43
CA ASP A 153 -6.91 10.95 -0.34
C ASP A 153 -6.04 9.69 -0.14
N LEU A 154 -5.80 9.36 1.13
CA LEU A 154 -5.12 8.15 1.55
C LEU A 154 -6.03 6.94 1.36
N LYS A 155 -5.73 6.12 0.35
CA LYS A 155 -6.45 4.89 0.02
C LYS A 155 -5.50 3.70 0.07
N VAL A 156 -5.86 2.69 0.87
CA VAL A 156 -4.96 1.57 1.16
C VAL A 156 -5.66 0.25 0.88
N HIS A 157 -5.17 -0.46 -0.11
CA HIS A 157 -5.73 -1.70 -0.64
C HIS A 157 -4.84 -2.87 -0.23
N ILE A 158 -5.34 -3.77 0.61
CA ILE A 158 -4.59 -4.91 1.12
C ILE A 158 -5.36 -6.18 0.79
N LEU A 159 -4.85 -7.01 -0.12
CA LEU A 159 -5.47 -8.30 -0.43
C LEU A 159 -5.38 -9.25 0.77
N GLY A 160 -4.21 -9.27 1.43
CA GLY A 160 -3.96 -10.07 2.62
C GLY A 160 -4.46 -9.43 3.91
N SER A 161 -3.64 -9.47 4.95
CA SER A 161 -3.97 -9.01 6.29
C SER A 161 -2.83 -8.20 6.91
N ALA A 162 -3.07 -7.63 8.09
CA ALA A 162 -2.03 -7.04 8.94
C ALA A 162 -1.96 -7.76 10.29
N SER A 163 -0.82 -7.69 10.98
CA SER A 163 -0.72 -8.09 12.39
C SER A 163 -0.97 -6.90 13.33
N LYS A 164 -0.24 -6.76 14.43
CA LYS A 164 -0.58 -5.91 15.58
C LYS A 164 -0.44 -4.42 15.29
N TYR A 165 -1.25 -3.60 15.96
CA TYR A 165 -1.17 -2.13 16.00
C TYR A 165 -1.41 -1.42 14.66
N CYS A 166 -2.13 -2.04 13.72
CA CYS A 166 -2.49 -1.35 12.50
C CYS A 166 -3.42 -0.16 12.81
N GLY A 167 -3.12 1.01 12.22
CA GLY A 167 -3.86 2.26 12.43
C GLY A 167 -3.66 2.90 13.80
N GLU A 168 -2.56 2.61 14.50
CA GLU A 168 -2.24 3.32 15.75
C GLU A 168 -2.11 4.83 15.51
N SER A 169 -2.85 5.66 16.25
CA SER A 169 -2.90 7.11 16.06
C SER A 169 -3.28 7.55 14.64
N LEU A 170 -4.13 6.78 13.95
CA LEU A 170 -4.63 7.12 12.62
C LEU A 170 -5.58 8.33 12.67
N MET A 171 -5.42 9.24 11.70
CA MET A 171 -6.17 10.49 11.60
C MET A 171 -6.85 10.65 10.22
N GLY A 172 -7.14 9.55 9.54
CA GLY A 172 -7.89 9.53 8.29
C GLY A 172 -7.44 8.47 7.29
N GLY A 173 -8.18 8.36 6.18
CA GLY A 173 -7.94 7.42 5.10
C GLY A 173 -8.92 6.26 5.06
N ASP A 174 -9.04 5.65 3.89
CA ASP A 174 -9.88 4.47 3.65
C ASP A 174 -8.99 3.25 3.39
N PHE A 175 -9.29 2.16 4.09
CA PHE A 175 -8.49 0.95 4.10
C PHE A 175 -9.39 -0.25 3.78
N PHE A 176 -8.94 -1.12 2.88
CA PHE A 176 -9.56 -2.41 2.62
C PHE A 176 -8.59 -3.54 2.97
N PHE A 177 -9.10 -4.54 3.69
CA PHE A 177 -8.42 -5.79 4.02
C PHE A 177 -9.24 -6.97 3.48
N GLY A 178 -8.69 -7.67 2.49
CA GLY A 178 -9.30 -8.88 1.95
C GLY A 178 -9.19 -10.07 2.90
N GLY A 179 -8.09 -10.18 3.65
CA GLY A 179 -7.80 -11.41 4.38
C GLY A 179 -7.71 -12.62 3.45
N LEU A 180 -7.22 -12.42 2.23
CA LEU A 180 -7.13 -13.41 1.16
C LEU A 180 -5.67 -13.75 0.87
N TYR A 181 -5.43 -14.91 0.28
CA TYR A 181 -4.13 -15.29 -0.26
C TYR A 181 -4.31 -16.37 -1.34
N PHE A 182 -3.33 -16.49 -2.24
CA PHE A 182 -3.27 -17.62 -3.16
C PHE A 182 -2.51 -18.78 -2.52
N ASP A 183 -3.11 -19.98 -2.52
CA ASP A 183 -2.42 -21.19 -2.07
C ASP A 183 -1.37 -21.66 -3.10
N LYS A 184 -0.67 -22.75 -2.79
CA LYS A 184 0.38 -23.31 -3.66
C LYS A 184 -0.15 -23.82 -5.00
N GLN A 185 -1.46 -23.95 -5.15
CA GLN A 185 -2.16 -24.36 -6.37
C GLN A 185 -2.75 -23.14 -7.11
N GLY A 186 -2.45 -21.92 -6.68
CA GLY A 186 -2.96 -20.70 -7.28
C GLY A 186 -4.44 -20.46 -7.00
N GLN A 187 -5.04 -21.15 -6.03
CA GLN A 187 -6.44 -20.95 -5.67
C GLN A 187 -6.54 -19.86 -4.61
N LEU A 188 -7.51 -18.95 -4.77
CA LEU A 188 -7.77 -17.90 -3.79
C LEU A 188 -8.42 -18.51 -2.55
N ARG A 189 -7.84 -18.23 -1.38
CA ARG A 189 -8.25 -18.75 -0.07
C ARG A 189 -8.47 -17.62 0.92
N THR A 190 -9.37 -17.86 1.87
CA THR A 190 -9.50 -16.96 3.02
C THR A 190 -8.49 -17.34 4.11
N GLN A 191 -7.89 -16.33 4.74
CA GLN A 191 -7.10 -16.50 5.94
C GLN A 191 -7.99 -16.90 7.12
N ALA A 192 -7.41 -17.42 8.20
CA ALA A 192 -8.16 -17.82 9.39
C ALA A 192 -9.01 -16.68 9.99
N ARG A 193 -8.55 -15.43 9.85
CA ARG A 193 -9.27 -14.20 10.19
C ARG A 193 -8.92 -13.09 9.19
N PRO A 194 -9.84 -12.15 8.88
CA PRO A 194 -9.57 -11.03 7.98
C PRO A 194 -8.45 -10.12 8.48
N TYR A 195 -8.43 -9.87 9.79
CA TYR A 195 -7.33 -9.24 10.51
C TYR A 195 -6.69 -10.27 11.45
N ARG A 196 -5.36 -10.43 11.40
CA ARG A 196 -4.65 -11.39 12.27
C ARG A 196 -4.13 -10.78 13.56
N GLY A 197 -4.07 -9.44 13.62
CA GLY A 197 -3.48 -8.69 14.71
C GLY A 197 -4.36 -8.50 15.93
N THR A 198 -3.85 -7.65 16.82
CA THR A 198 -4.54 -7.11 18.01
C THR A 198 -4.34 -5.61 18.06
N LYS A 199 -5.13 -4.90 18.88
CA LYS A 199 -4.98 -3.45 19.13
C LYS A 199 -5.09 -2.59 17.87
N LEU A 200 -6.02 -2.95 16.99
CA LEU A 200 -6.41 -2.14 15.83
C LEU A 200 -6.86 -0.74 16.30
N LEU A 201 -6.47 0.30 15.57
CA LEU A 201 -6.90 1.70 15.78
C LEU A 201 -6.58 2.27 17.17
N GLY A 202 -5.55 1.76 17.85
CA GLY A 202 -5.12 2.30 19.15
C GLY A 202 -4.81 3.79 19.08
N GLY A 203 -5.57 4.63 19.78
CA GLY A 203 -5.37 6.09 19.74
C GLY A 203 -5.76 6.76 18.42
N ALA A 204 -6.45 6.08 17.51
CA ALA A 204 -6.94 6.71 16.28
C ALA A 204 -8.09 7.70 16.57
N SER A 205 -8.11 8.81 15.84
CA SER A 205 -9.20 9.79 15.86
C SER A 205 -10.12 9.69 14.64
N ARG A 206 -9.57 9.31 13.47
CA ARG A 206 -10.31 9.13 12.20
C ARG A 206 -9.70 8.00 11.38
N GLY A 207 -10.48 7.48 10.43
CA GLY A 207 -10.07 6.44 9.49
C GLY A 207 -11.12 5.33 9.36
N ASN A 208 -11.22 4.74 8.18
CA ASN A 208 -12.23 3.73 7.87
C ASN A 208 -11.53 2.43 7.45
N MET A 209 -11.79 1.32 8.13
CA MET A 209 -11.19 0.02 7.81
C MET A 209 -12.28 -1.00 7.47
N LEU A 210 -12.39 -1.34 6.19
CA LEU A 210 -13.30 -2.36 5.66
C LEU A 210 -12.58 -3.71 5.60
N PHE A 211 -13.23 -4.74 6.12
CA PHE A 211 -12.75 -6.11 6.11
C PHE A 211 -13.71 -7.01 5.34
N PHE A 212 -13.19 -7.86 4.45
CA PHE A 212 -13.97 -8.98 3.91
C PHE A 212 -14.07 -10.07 4.99
N ASP A 213 -15.26 -10.24 5.57
CA ASP A 213 -15.52 -11.15 6.70
C ASP A 213 -16.84 -11.94 6.52
N PRO A 214 -16.95 -12.78 5.48
CA PRO A 214 -18.18 -13.52 5.18
C PRO A 214 -18.54 -14.58 6.24
N TYR A 215 -17.62 -14.87 7.15
CA TYR A 215 -17.77 -15.91 8.18
C TYR A 215 -17.77 -15.34 9.61
N HIS A 216 -17.82 -14.02 9.77
CA HIS A 216 -17.87 -13.34 11.07
C HIS A 216 -16.73 -13.76 12.01
N ARG A 217 -15.50 -13.77 11.48
CA ARG A 217 -14.29 -14.23 12.18
C ARG A 217 -13.47 -13.09 12.79
N LEU A 218 -13.89 -11.83 12.61
CA LEU A 218 -13.35 -10.72 13.39
C LEU A 218 -13.73 -10.88 14.87
N ASP A 219 -12.71 -10.78 15.72
CA ASP A 219 -12.86 -10.90 17.17
C ASP A 219 -12.84 -9.50 17.81
N PRO A 220 -13.85 -9.15 18.64
CA PRO A 220 -13.92 -7.85 19.31
C PRO A 220 -12.65 -7.43 20.07
N HIS A 221 -11.86 -8.37 20.58
CA HIS A 221 -10.59 -8.07 21.26
C HIS A 221 -9.51 -7.54 20.30
N GLN A 222 -9.69 -7.70 18.98
CA GLN A 222 -8.75 -7.20 17.99
C GLN A 222 -8.88 -5.70 17.79
N TYR A 223 -10.08 -5.14 18.01
CA TYR A 223 -10.43 -3.74 17.73
C TYR A 223 -11.03 -3.04 18.95
N THR A 224 -10.48 -3.25 20.15
CA THR A 224 -10.96 -2.61 21.39
C THR A 224 -10.97 -1.07 21.36
N HIS A 225 -10.29 -0.44 20.40
CA HIS A 225 -10.26 1.02 20.19
C HIS A 225 -11.08 1.48 18.96
N GLY A 226 -11.73 0.53 18.29
CA GLY A 226 -12.66 0.77 17.19
C GLY A 226 -14.06 0.28 17.54
N LYS A 227 -15.00 0.61 16.67
CA LYS A 227 -16.39 0.12 16.73
C LYS A 227 -16.82 -0.30 15.34
N LEU A 228 -17.64 -1.36 15.29
CA LEU A 228 -18.36 -1.70 14.07
C LEU A 228 -19.33 -0.57 13.74
N THR A 229 -19.41 -0.23 12.45
CA THR A 229 -20.35 0.75 11.92
C THR A 229 -21.13 0.10 10.79
N GLU A 230 -22.42 0.40 10.72
CA GLU A 230 -23.26 -0.08 9.63
C GLU A 230 -22.82 0.57 8.32
N MET A 231 -22.72 -0.24 7.27
CA MET A 231 -22.44 0.25 5.93
C MET A 231 -23.76 0.54 5.24
N THR A 232 -24.01 1.80 4.92
CA THR A 232 -25.25 2.20 4.25
C THR A 232 -25.24 1.80 2.78
N ALA A 233 -26.42 1.75 2.16
CA ALA A 233 -26.53 1.51 0.73
C ALA A 233 -25.83 2.62 -0.10
N ASP A 234 -25.80 3.85 0.43
CA ASP A 234 -25.17 5.00 -0.23
C ASP A 234 -23.63 4.94 -0.15
N ASP A 235 -23.08 4.34 0.91
CA ASP A 235 -21.63 4.16 1.08
C ASP A 235 -21.07 3.01 0.23
N TRP A 236 -21.89 1.99 -0.05
CA TRP A 236 -21.44 0.74 -0.66
C TRP A 236 -20.73 0.90 -2.01
N PRO A 237 -21.22 1.72 -2.97
CA PRO A 237 -20.56 1.85 -4.28
C PRO A 237 -19.09 2.28 -4.20
N LYS A 238 -18.74 3.14 -3.23
CA LYS A 238 -17.37 3.57 -2.97
C LYS A 238 -16.51 2.39 -2.51
N TRP A 239 -17.00 1.62 -1.56
CA TRP A 239 -16.30 0.46 -1.02
C TRP A 239 -16.19 -0.67 -2.04
N GLN A 240 -17.25 -0.93 -2.79
CA GLN A 240 -17.26 -1.88 -3.88
C GLN A 240 -16.16 -1.56 -4.90
N THR A 241 -16.05 -0.30 -5.34
CA THR A 241 -14.98 0.14 -6.25
C THR A 241 -13.58 -0.15 -5.68
N MET A 242 -13.40 0.09 -4.38
CA MET A 242 -12.13 -0.16 -3.69
C MET A 242 -11.78 -1.66 -3.62
N VAL A 243 -12.77 -2.50 -3.32
CA VAL A 243 -12.64 -3.97 -3.28
C VAL A 243 -12.32 -4.49 -4.67
N GLU A 244 -13.09 -4.10 -5.69
CA GLU A 244 -12.90 -4.50 -7.08
C GLU A 244 -11.51 -4.14 -7.59
N ALA A 245 -11.05 -2.90 -7.36
CA ALA A 245 -9.70 -2.48 -7.74
C ALA A 245 -8.61 -3.37 -7.11
N THR A 246 -8.80 -3.79 -5.86
CA THR A 246 -7.86 -4.68 -5.15
C THR A 246 -7.85 -6.09 -5.75
N LEU A 247 -9.04 -6.66 -5.98
CA LEU A 247 -9.22 -7.99 -6.55
C LEU A 247 -8.69 -8.05 -7.99
N MET A 248 -9.03 -7.07 -8.83
CA MET A 248 -8.55 -6.99 -10.22
C MET A 248 -7.03 -6.86 -10.29
N LEU A 249 -6.42 -6.03 -9.43
CA LEU A 249 -4.96 -5.93 -9.36
C LEU A 249 -4.31 -7.26 -8.95
N ALA A 250 -4.97 -8.03 -8.08
CA ALA A 250 -4.52 -9.36 -7.68
C ALA A 250 -4.72 -10.44 -8.77
N GLY A 251 -5.34 -10.10 -9.90
CA GLY A 251 -5.69 -11.05 -10.95
C GLY A 251 -6.91 -11.92 -10.60
N VAL A 252 -7.72 -11.52 -9.63
CA VAL A 252 -8.98 -12.20 -9.29
C VAL A 252 -10.06 -11.80 -10.28
N VAL A 253 -10.68 -12.80 -10.90
CA VAL A 253 -11.82 -12.60 -11.80
C VAL A 253 -13.05 -12.21 -10.99
N ILE A 254 -13.76 -11.19 -11.48
CA ILE A 254 -15.04 -10.75 -10.93
C ILE A 254 -16.10 -11.02 -11.99
N ASP A 255 -17.03 -11.91 -11.66
CA ASP A 255 -18.16 -12.25 -12.50
C ASP A 255 -19.36 -11.38 -12.14
N GLU A 256 -20.25 -11.15 -13.10
CA GLU A 256 -21.50 -10.40 -12.90
C GLU A 256 -22.69 -11.23 -13.40
N GLU A 257 -23.62 -11.55 -12.49
CA GLU A 257 -24.86 -12.28 -12.81
C GLU A 257 -26.04 -11.55 -12.18
N ASN A 258 -27.09 -11.26 -12.96
CA ASN A 258 -28.28 -10.52 -12.52
C ASN A 258 -27.97 -9.18 -11.83
N GLY A 259 -26.90 -8.49 -12.25
CA GLY A 259 -26.44 -7.23 -11.66
C GLY A 259 -25.72 -7.37 -10.32
N ILE A 260 -25.46 -8.61 -9.86
CA ILE A 260 -24.67 -8.89 -8.66
C ILE A 260 -23.27 -9.31 -9.10
N ARG A 261 -22.27 -8.56 -8.66
CA ARG A 261 -20.86 -8.90 -8.88
C ARG A 261 -20.38 -9.86 -7.80
N SER A 262 -19.53 -10.81 -8.17
CA SER A 262 -19.03 -11.83 -7.25
C SER A 262 -17.63 -12.32 -7.63
N PHE A 263 -16.95 -12.97 -6.69
CA PHE A 263 -15.66 -13.62 -6.94
C PHE A 263 -15.60 -14.97 -6.23
N ILE A 264 -14.66 -15.83 -6.64
CA ILE A 264 -14.50 -17.16 -6.05
C ILE A 264 -13.33 -17.18 -5.08
N ALA A 265 -13.57 -17.62 -3.85
CA ALA A 265 -12.53 -17.98 -2.88
C ALA A 265 -12.95 -19.23 -2.10
N ASP A 266 -11.99 -20.02 -1.62
CA ASP A 266 -12.26 -21.28 -0.92
C ASP A 266 -13.17 -22.27 -1.71
N GLY A 267 -13.20 -22.15 -3.04
CA GLY A 267 -14.11 -22.92 -3.91
C GLY A 267 -15.58 -22.51 -3.82
N LYS A 268 -15.89 -21.33 -3.27
CA LYS A 268 -17.25 -20.78 -3.14
C LYS A 268 -17.34 -19.41 -3.80
N THR A 269 -18.51 -19.10 -4.34
CA THR A 269 -18.83 -17.77 -4.87
C THR A 269 -19.25 -16.84 -3.74
N PHE A 270 -18.63 -15.66 -3.69
CA PHE A 270 -18.95 -14.59 -2.74
C PHE A 270 -19.46 -13.36 -3.50
N PRO A 271 -20.74 -12.98 -3.34
CA PRO A 271 -21.22 -11.73 -3.89
C PRO A 271 -20.59 -10.54 -3.16
N LEU A 272 -20.29 -9.49 -3.94
CA LEU A 272 -19.82 -8.20 -3.48
C LEU A 272 -21.01 -7.40 -2.96
N THR A 273 -21.43 -7.76 -1.75
CA THR A 273 -22.59 -7.17 -1.07
C THR A 273 -22.23 -6.83 0.38
N PRO A 274 -22.81 -5.78 0.97
CA PRO A 274 -22.42 -5.26 2.29
C PRO A 274 -22.34 -6.30 3.42
N GLU A 275 -23.19 -7.33 3.39
CA GLU A 275 -23.28 -8.35 4.42
C GLU A 275 -22.00 -9.17 4.60
N HIS A 276 -21.18 -9.32 3.55
CA HIS A 276 -19.89 -10.01 3.59
C HIS A 276 -18.75 -9.15 4.11
N PHE A 277 -19.02 -7.89 4.45
CA PHE A 277 -17.99 -6.96 4.89
C PHE A 277 -18.30 -6.38 6.27
N ARG A 278 -17.25 -5.97 6.97
CA ARG A 278 -17.35 -5.31 8.27
C ARG A 278 -16.53 -4.03 8.24
N LEU A 279 -17.20 -2.91 8.49
CA LEU A 279 -16.57 -1.61 8.58
C LEU A 279 -16.26 -1.29 10.05
N ILE A 280 -14.99 -1.05 10.35
CA ILE A 280 -14.52 -0.62 11.66
C ILE A 280 -13.99 0.80 11.55
N VAL A 281 -14.46 1.66 12.46
CA VAL A 281 -14.02 3.06 12.61
C VAL A 281 -13.54 3.30 14.06
N PRO A 282 -12.73 4.33 14.33
CA PRO A 282 -12.33 4.68 15.69
C PRO A 282 -13.50 4.93 16.62
N SER A 283 -13.36 4.56 17.90
CA SER A 283 -14.41 4.76 18.91
C SER A 283 -14.55 6.21 19.40
N GLY A 284 -13.61 7.10 19.05
CA GLY A 284 -13.73 8.55 19.28
C GLY A 284 -13.15 9.06 20.61
N GLY A 285 -12.21 8.36 21.24
CA GLY A 285 -11.60 8.75 22.52
C GLY A 285 -10.67 9.98 22.45
N LEU A 286 -10.16 10.32 21.27
CA LEU A 286 -9.36 11.52 21.04
C LEU A 286 -10.16 12.45 20.13
N LYS A 287 -10.71 13.53 20.71
CA LYS A 287 -11.13 14.70 19.94
C LYS A 287 -9.86 15.31 19.33
N GLY A 288 -9.44 14.81 18.17
CA GLY A 288 -8.33 15.37 17.42
C GLY A 288 -8.71 16.77 16.93
N TYR A 289 -7.75 17.70 17.05
CA TYR A 289 -7.75 19.06 16.50
C TYR A 289 -8.77 19.26 15.36
N GLU A 290 -9.81 20.06 15.62
CA GLU A 290 -10.58 20.71 14.57
C GLU A 290 -9.59 21.61 13.82
N SER A 291 -9.09 21.15 12.69
CA SER A 291 -8.19 21.93 11.85
C SER A 291 -8.95 23.12 11.29
N HIS A 292 -8.56 24.32 11.72
CA HIS A 292 -8.85 25.60 11.08
C HIS A 292 -8.31 25.65 9.65
#